data_AF-A0A955XHU4-F1
#
_entry.id   AF-A0A955XHU4-F1
#
_cell.length_a   1.000
_cell.length_b   1.000
_cell.length_c   1.000
_cell.angle_alpha   90.00
_cell.angle_beta   90.00
_cell.angle_gamma   90.00
#
_symmetry.space_group_name_H-M   'P 1'
#
loop_
_entity.id
_entity.type
_entity.pdbx_description
1 polymer ?
#
loop_
_entity_poly.entity_id
_entity_poly.type
_entity_poly.pdbx_seq_one_letter_code
_entity_poly.pdbx_strand_id
1 'polypeptide(L)'
;AVESVLDTRFERCVRRAPVMLPVEALAEVLKQPNRGDLCIGGSVDHAHRMVVLVRGNLDVLPVPTSLFEPSGDGTTPDFDDFEIIDYGQTLRFGAYEASFDAVLYEVDPDYRRRLHKQRRADDQSFAASLRRLRLQKGLSRDDFPGVSAKAIARIERGEVEKPHARTLRTIAERLRVSVDAIESY
;
A
#
# COMPACT_ATOMS: atom_id res chain seq x y z
N ALA A 1 18.45 17.59 19.59
CA ALA A 1 18.46 16.23 20.15
C ALA A 1 18.06 15.18 19.13
N VAL A 2 16.98 15.39 18.35
CA VAL A 2 16.55 14.47 17.28
C VAL A 2 17.54 14.42 16.11
N GLU A 3 18.03 15.57 15.63
CA GLU A 3 19.06 15.64 14.56
C GLU A 3 20.31 14.82 14.89
N SER A 4 20.92 15.04 16.06
CA SER A 4 22.13 14.34 16.49
C SER A 4 21.98 12.81 16.60
N VAL A 5 20.79 12.30 16.95
CA VAL A 5 20.53 10.85 17.01
C VAL A 5 20.35 10.26 15.62
N LEU A 6 19.75 11.00 14.70
CA LEU A 6 19.60 10.60 13.31
C LEU A 6 20.99 10.53 12.65
N ASP A 7 21.78 11.60 12.72
CA ASP A 7 23.13 11.68 12.12
C ASP A 7 24.02 10.49 12.51
N THR A 8 23.98 10.10 13.78
CA THR A 8 24.81 9.00 14.32
C THR A 8 24.41 7.61 13.77
N ARG A 9 23.13 7.38 13.46
CA ARG A 9 22.69 6.12 12.83
C ARG A 9 22.98 6.09 11.33
N PHE A 10 23.00 7.24 10.67
CA PHE A 10 23.27 7.36 9.23
C PHE A 10 24.73 7.08 8.85
N GLU A 11 25.70 7.51 9.66
CA GLU A 11 27.14 7.28 9.39
C GLU A 11 27.52 5.79 9.29
N ARG A 12 26.75 4.89 9.93
CA ARG A 12 27.08 3.45 9.92
C ARG A 12 26.70 2.72 8.65
N CYS A 13 25.88 3.29 7.78
CA CYS A 13 25.43 2.65 6.54
C CYS A 13 25.72 3.46 5.27
N VAL A 14 26.03 4.76 5.38
CA VAL A 14 26.15 5.66 4.23
C VAL A 14 27.41 6.52 4.36
N ARG A 15 28.23 6.58 3.30
CA ARG A 15 29.47 7.40 3.26
C ARG A 15 29.22 8.90 3.06
N ARG A 16 27.99 9.31 2.72
CA ARG A 16 27.57 10.70 2.46
C ARG A 16 26.43 11.06 3.42
N ALA A 17 26.39 12.31 3.89
CA ALA A 17 25.29 12.80 4.69
C ALA A 17 23.96 12.60 3.92
N PRO A 18 22.93 12.04 4.56
CA PRO A 18 21.66 11.80 3.92
C PRO A 18 20.97 13.12 3.57
N VAL A 19 20.21 13.11 2.48
CA VAL A 19 19.19 14.13 2.24
C VAL A 19 18.04 13.85 3.19
N MET A 20 17.58 14.89 3.88
CA MET A 20 16.51 14.80 4.87
C MET A 20 15.37 15.74 4.49
N LEU A 21 14.15 15.40 4.91
CA LEU A 21 13.06 16.35 4.87
C LEU A 21 13.39 17.62 5.68
N PRO A 22 12.90 18.80 5.27
CA PRO A 22 12.95 20.01 6.10
C PRO A 22 12.34 19.75 7.47
N VAL A 23 12.84 20.43 8.50
CA VAL A 23 12.48 20.18 9.91
C VAL A 23 10.96 20.28 10.15
N GLU A 24 10.30 21.23 9.51
CA GLU A 24 8.86 21.43 9.61
C GLU A 24 8.09 20.24 9.02
N ALA A 25 8.48 19.78 7.84
CA ALA A 25 7.87 18.62 7.20
C ALA A 25 8.14 17.33 7.98
N LEU A 26 9.38 17.17 8.47
CA LEU A 26 9.79 16.05 9.31
C LEU A 26 8.94 15.97 10.58
N ALA A 27 8.75 17.09 11.28
CA ALA A 27 7.95 17.15 12.50
C ALA A 27 6.49 16.73 12.25
N GLU A 28 5.92 17.11 11.11
CA GLU A 28 4.57 16.69 10.73
C GLU A 28 4.50 15.20 10.41
N VAL A 29 5.43 14.69 9.59
CA VAL A 29 5.50 13.25 9.24
C VAL A 29 5.60 12.37 10.47
N LEU A 30 6.45 12.72 11.44
CA LEU A 30 6.67 11.91 12.65
C LEU A 30 5.44 11.79 13.56
N LYS A 31 4.48 12.73 13.45
CA LYS A 31 3.21 12.69 14.20
C LYS A 31 2.16 11.82 13.52
N GLN A 32 2.31 11.50 12.24
CA GLN A 32 1.29 10.77 11.50
C GLN A 32 1.21 9.28 11.93
N PRO A 33 0.02 8.69 12.02
CA PRO A 33 -0.14 7.28 12.39
C PRO A 33 0.45 6.33 11.34
N ASN A 34 0.46 6.74 10.07
CA ASN A 34 1.05 6.02 8.94
C ASN A 34 2.48 6.48 8.63
N ARG A 35 3.20 7.11 9.56
CA ARG A 35 4.59 7.57 9.35
C ARG A 35 5.56 6.51 8.84
N GLY A 36 5.28 5.23 9.11
CA GLY A 36 6.03 4.14 8.52
C GLY A 36 5.96 4.19 7.00
N ASP A 37 4.83 4.54 6.41
CA ASP A 37 4.64 4.58 4.95
C ASP A 37 5.09 5.92 4.32
N LEU A 38 5.88 6.73 5.03
CA LEU A 38 6.43 8.01 4.57
C LEU A 38 7.96 8.02 4.65
N CYS A 39 8.62 8.65 3.67
CA CYS A 39 10.07 8.79 3.64
C CYS A 39 10.50 10.08 4.33
N ILE A 40 11.46 10.00 5.25
CA ILE A 40 11.97 11.18 5.97
C ILE A 40 13.40 11.55 5.59
N GLY A 41 14.10 10.64 4.92
CA GLY A 41 15.49 10.82 4.55
C GLY A 41 15.98 9.72 3.63
N GLY A 42 17.14 9.94 3.03
CA GLY A 42 17.77 8.92 2.21
C GLY A 42 19.10 9.36 1.61
N SER A 43 19.70 8.46 0.86
CA SER A 43 20.96 8.70 0.17
C SER A 43 21.11 7.77 -1.01
N VAL A 44 21.90 8.18 -2.00
CA VAL A 44 22.23 7.34 -3.15
C VAL A 44 23.65 6.81 -2.98
N ASP A 45 23.79 5.49 -3.05
CA ASP A 45 25.04 4.77 -3.11
C ASP A 45 25.30 4.32 -4.56
N HIS A 46 26.07 5.12 -5.29
CA HIS A 46 26.43 4.81 -6.69
C HIS A 46 27.34 3.58 -6.82
N ALA A 47 28.14 3.27 -5.80
CA ALA A 47 29.06 2.13 -5.85
C ALA A 47 28.29 0.81 -5.84
N HIS A 48 27.23 0.74 -5.04
CA HIS A 48 26.36 -0.44 -4.95
C HIS A 48 25.07 -0.35 -5.77
N ARG A 49 24.85 0.79 -6.46
CA ARG A 49 23.66 1.07 -7.27
C ARG A 49 22.36 0.99 -6.46
N MET A 50 22.40 1.55 -5.25
CA MET A 50 21.28 1.53 -4.31
C MET A 50 20.85 2.95 -3.94
N VAL A 51 19.56 3.14 -3.71
CA VAL A 51 19.00 4.26 -2.95
C VAL A 51 18.63 3.71 -1.57
N VAL A 52 19.26 4.25 -0.53
CA VAL A 52 18.98 3.87 0.87
C VAL A 52 18.02 4.90 1.44
N LEU A 53 16.77 4.50 1.64
CA LEU A 53 15.69 5.36 2.14
C LEU A 53 15.46 5.10 3.62
N VAL A 54 15.01 6.13 4.34
CA VAL A 54 14.65 6.05 5.76
C VAL A 54 13.20 6.45 5.92
N ARG A 55 12.46 5.57 6.58
CA ARG A 55 11.03 5.69 6.83
C ARG A 55 10.77 6.54 8.07
N GLY A 56 9.58 7.11 8.21
CA GLY A 56 9.20 7.90 9.39
C GLY A 56 9.12 7.10 10.70
N ASN A 57 9.23 5.77 10.65
CA ASN A 57 9.43 4.91 11.81
C ASN A 57 10.92 4.56 12.07
N LEU A 58 11.84 5.19 11.33
CA LEU A 58 13.29 5.00 11.36
C LEU A 58 13.81 3.68 10.77
N ASP A 59 12.93 2.90 10.13
CA ASP A 59 13.38 1.72 9.37
C ASP A 59 14.12 2.16 8.11
N VAL A 60 15.20 1.42 7.81
CA VAL A 60 16.01 1.64 6.61
C VAL A 60 15.53 0.70 5.51
N LEU A 61 15.26 1.26 4.34
CA LEU A 61 14.76 0.57 3.17
C LEU A 61 15.77 0.72 2.00
N PRO A 62 16.62 -0.28 1.76
CA PRO A 62 17.50 -0.29 0.60
C PRO A 62 16.72 -0.65 -0.67
N VAL A 63 16.84 0.18 -1.70
CA VAL A 63 16.13 0.06 -2.97
C VAL A 63 17.13 0.05 -4.12
N PRO A 64 17.08 -0.91 -5.07
CA PRO A 64 17.96 -0.87 -6.23
C PRO A 64 17.59 0.29 -7.15
N THR A 65 18.60 1.00 -7.67
CA THR A 65 18.41 2.09 -8.65
C THR A 65 17.69 1.63 -9.91
N SER A 66 17.78 0.34 -10.25
CA SER A 66 17.04 -0.26 -11.38
C SER A 66 15.53 -0.29 -11.19
N LEU A 67 15.00 -0.01 -10.00
CA LEU A 67 13.56 0.15 -9.79
C LEU A 67 13.01 1.42 -10.43
N PHE A 68 13.85 2.44 -10.61
CA PHE A 68 13.48 3.72 -11.18
C PHE A 68 13.72 3.70 -12.69
N GLU A 69 12.81 3.07 -13.42
CA GLU A 69 12.84 3.05 -14.89
C GLU A 69 12.40 4.41 -15.46
N PRO A 70 12.81 4.76 -16.69
CA PRO A 70 12.35 5.98 -17.35
C PRO A 70 10.81 6.09 -17.34
N SER A 71 10.31 7.29 -17.07
CA SER A 71 8.88 7.59 -17.12
C SER A 71 8.33 7.45 -18.55
N GLY A 72 7.00 7.38 -18.69
CA GLY A 72 6.34 7.20 -20.00
C GLY A 72 6.60 8.32 -21.02
N ASP A 73 7.04 9.49 -20.56
CA ASP A 73 7.47 10.63 -21.38
C ASP A 73 8.97 10.63 -21.70
N GLY A 74 9.71 9.62 -21.24
CA GLY A 74 11.15 9.46 -21.42
C GLY A 74 12.01 10.13 -20.34
N THR A 75 11.41 10.75 -19.32
CA THR A 75 12.17 11.36 -18.22
C THR A 75 12.94 10.27 -17.46
N THR A 76 14.25 10.45 -17.31
CA THR A 76 15.14 9.49 -16.63
C THR A 76 15.58 10.03 -15.27
N PRO A 77 15.75 9.17 -14.24
CA PRO A 77 16.21 9.62 -12.93
C PRO A 77 17.65 10.13 -12.95
N ASP A 78 17.85 11.33 -12.40
CA ASP A 78 19.17 11.83 -12.04
C ASP A 78 19.45 11.53 -10.56
N PHE A 79 20.27 10.52 -10.30
CA PHE A 79 20.60 10.09 -8.94
C PHE A 79 21.58 11.03 -8.22
N ASP A 80 22.25 11.93 -8.93
CA ASP A 80 23.09 12.95 -8.30
C ASP A 80 22.26 14.11 -7.72
N ASP A 81 21.02 14.28 -8.20
CA ASP A 81 20.04 15.29 -7.77
C ASP A 81 18.85 14.66 -7.03
N PHE A 82 19.16 13.96 -5.93
CA PHE A 82 18.15 13.29 -5.09
C PHE A 82 17.55 14.22 -4.04
N GLU A 83 16.21 14.26 -4.00
CA GLU A 83 15.44 14.96 -2.97
C GLU A 83 14.20 14.17 -2.52
N ILE A 84 13.66 14.58 -1.37
CA ILE A 84 12.40 14.08 -0.84
C ILE A 84 11.47 15.27 -0.68
N ILE A 85 10.32 15.21 -1.34
CA ILE A 85 9.33 16.29 -1.36
C ILE A 85 7.96 15.78 -0.91
N ASP A 86 6.95 16.65 -0.92
CA ASP A 86 5.56 16.33 -0.58
C ASP A 86 5.40 15.61 0.77
N TYR A 87 6.11 16.11 1.79
CA TYR A 87 6.07 15.52 3.14
C TYR A 87 6.41 14.03 3.15
N GLY A 88 7.38 13.61 2.32
CA GLY A 88 7.87 12.24 2.30
C GLY A 88 7.10 11.28 1.42
N GLN A 89 6.16 11.80 0.61
CA GLN A 89 5.35 11.01 -0.31
C GLN A 89 6.02 10.83 -1.68
N THR A 90 6.94 11.72 -2.05
CA THR A 90 7.55 11.75 -3.37
C THR A 90 9.07 11.77 -3.25
N LEU A 91 9.72 10.89 -3.99
CA LEU A 91 11.15 10.89 -4.24
C LEU A 91 11.41 11.60 -5.56
N ARG A 92 12.32 12.58 -5.56
CA ARG A 92 12.70 13.32 -6.76
C ARG A 92 14.16 13.05 -7.11
N PHE A 93 14.42 12.83 -8.39
CA PHE A 93 15.73 12.56 -8.98
C PHE A 93 15.90 13.48 -10.19
N GLY A 94 16.27 14.74 -9.95
CA GLY A 94 16.20 15.81 -10.95
C GLY A 94 14.75 16.11 -11.37
N ALA A 95 14.45 15.97 -12.66
CA ALA A 95 13.09 16.15 -13.19
C ALA A 95 12.19 14.90 -13.02
N TYR A 96 12.77 13.77 -12.63
CA TYR A 96 12.05 12.52 -12.43
C TYR A 96 11.43 12.47 -11.04
N GLU A 97 10.17 12.03 -10.94
CA GLU A 97 9.48 11.82 -9.68
C GLU A 97 8.96 10.39 -9.56
N ALA A 98 9.09 9.81 -8.36
CA ALA A 98 8.50 8.54 -8.00
C ALA A 98 7.75 8.64 -6.69
N SER A 99 6.55 8.08 -6.65
CA SER A 99 5.79 7.95 -5.41
C SER A 99 6.48 6.95 -4.48
N PHE A 100 6.67 7.34 -3.22
CA PHE A 100 7.20 6.46 -2.19
C PHE A 100 6.26 5.26 -1.93
N ASP A 101 4.96 5.44 -2.12
CA ASP A 101 3.96 4.38 -2.07
C ASP A 101 4.23 3.26 -3.09
N ALA A 102 4.56 3.66 -4.32
CA ALA A 102 4.90 2.73 -5.40
C ALA A 102 6.20 1.98 -5.09
N VAL A 103 7.21 2.67 -4.53
CA VAL A 103 8.44 2.03 -4.08
C VAL A 103 8.14 0.98 -3.00
N LEU A 104 7.39 1.35 -1.96
CA LEU A 104 6.99 0.42 -0.90
C LEU A 104 6.21 -0.77 -1.44
N TYR A 105 5.34 -0.57 -2.42
CA TYR A 105 4.61 -1.66 -3.07
C TYR A 105 5.58 -2.67 -3.69
N GLU A 106 6.63 -2.22 -4.36
CA GLU A 106 7.56 -3.13 -5.02
C GLU A 106 8.49 -3.86 -4.04
N VAL A 107 8.99 -3.17 -3.00
CA VAL A 107 10.05 -3.71 -2.14
C VAL A 107 9.61 -4.18 -0.75
N ASP A 108 8.42 -3.81 -0.26
CA ASP A 108 7.91 -4.16 1.07
C ASP A 108 6.69 -5.12 0.98
N PRO A 109 6.87 -6.43 1.22
CA PRO A 109 5.78 -7.40 1.23
C PRO A 109 4.70 -7.13 2.29
N ASP A 110 5.07 -6.58 3.44
CA ASP A 110 4.10 -6.30 4.51
C ASP A 110 3.26 -5.07 4.19
N TYR A 111 3.87 -4.06 3.57
CA TYR A 111 3.15 -2.93 2.99
C TYR A 111 2.10 -3.42 1.97
N ARG A 112 2.51 -4.25 1.00
CA ARG A 112 1.56 -4.86 0.04
C ARG A 112 0.42 -5.60 0.70
N ARG A 113 0.70 -6.42 1.74
CA ARG A 113 -0.34 -7.15 2.47
C ARG A 113 -1.34 -6.22 3.15
N ARG A 114 -0.86 -5.13 3.78
CA ARG A 114 -1.72 -4.10 4.40
C ARG A 114 -2.58 -3.41 3.34
N LEU A 115 -1.98 -2.96 2.25
CA LEU A 115 -2.69 -2.28 1.16
C LEU A 115 -3.75 -3.18 0.52
N HIS A 116 -3.44 -4.44 0.23
CA HIS A 116 -4.44 -5.39 -0.28
C HIS A 116 -5.56 -5.68 0.73
N LYS A 117 -5.25 -5.69 2.03
CA LYS A 117 -6.28 -5.85 3.07
C LYS A 117 -7.22 -4.64 3.10
N GLN A 118 -6.67 -3.43 3.01
CA GLN A 118 -7.44 -2.19 2.98
C GLN A 118 -8.29 -2.10 1.71
N ARG A 119 -7.71 -2.30 0.52
CA ARG A 119 -8.47 -2.32 -0.75
C ARG A 119 -9.64 -3.32 -0.73
N ARG A 120 -9.47 -4.49 -0.10
CA ARG A 120 -10.57 -5.46 0.07
C ARG A 120 -11.62 -5.04 1.08
N ALA A 121 -11.27 -4.21 2.06
CA ALA A 121 -12.22 -3.65 3.01
C ALA A 121 -13.04 -2.52 2.37
N ASP A 122 -12.40 -1.73 1.49
CA ASP A 122 -13.00 -0.58 0.82
C ASP A 122 -13.74 -0.95 -0.48
N ASP A 123 -13.59 -2.19 -0.96
CA ASP A 123 -14.27 -2.69 -2.16
C ASP A 123 -15.79 -2.72 -1.96
N GLN A 124 -16.50 -1.87 -2.72
CA GLN A 124 -17.95 -1.71 -2.69
C GLN A 124 -18.68 -2.62 -3.70
N SER A 125 -17.97 -3.53 -4.37
CA SER A 125 -18.62 -4.48 -5.27
C SER A 125 -19.59 -5.39 -4.50
N PHE A 126 -20.66 -5.82 -5.17
CA PHE A 126 -21.59 -6.82 -4.64
C PHE A 126 -20.88 -8.03 -4.01
N ALA A 127 -19.82 -8.52 -4.66
CA ALA A 127 -19.00 -9.63 -4.20
C ALA A 127 -18.32 -9.36 -2.85
N ALA A 128 -17.76 -8.17 -2.69
CA ALA A 128 -17.10 -7.73 -1.46
C ALA A 128 -18.12 -7.47 -0.34
N SER A 129 -19.24 -6.81 -0.63
CA SER A 129 -20.31 -6.57 0.34
C SER A 129 -20.96 -7.88 0.80
N LEU A 130 -21.19 -8.84 -0.10
CA LEU A 130 -21.64 -10.20 0.22
C LEU A 130 -20.68 -10.89 1.19
N ARG A 131 -19.37 -10.85 0.90
CA ARG A 131 -18.36 -11.45 1.76
C ARG A 131 -18.34 -10.80 3.14
N ARG A 132 -18.38 -9.46 3.21
CA ARG A 132 -18.41 -8.70 4.47
C ARG A 132 -19.62 -9.08 5.30
N LEU A 133 -20.81 -9.03 4.70
CA LEU A 133 -22.06 -9.38 5.36
C LEU A 133 -22.07 -10.84 5.85
N ARG A 134 -21.54 -11.78 5.04
CA ARG A 134 -21.42 -13.19 5.44
C ARG A 134 -20.54 -13.35 6.69
N LEU A 135 -19.38 -12.72 6.70
CA LEU A 135 -18.45 -12.77 7.83
C LEU A 135 -19.02 -12.07 9.07
N GLN A 136 -19.70 -10.93 8.90
CA GLN A 136 -20.39 -10.22 9.98
C GLN A 136 -21.47 -11.10 10.65
N LYS A 137 -22.15 -11.95 9.86
CA LYS A 137 -23.14 -12.90 10.37
C LYS A 137 -22.53 -14.24 10.84
N GLY A 138 -21.20 -14.36 10.86
CA GLY A 138 -20.49 -15.55 11.33
C GLY A 138 -20.72 -16.79 10.47
N LEU A 139 -21.05 -16.62 9.18
CA LEU A 139 -21.43 -17.72 8.30
C LEU A 139 -20.25 -18.28 7.50
N SER A 140 -20.16 -19.60 7.42
CA SER A 140 -19.32 -20.32 6.47
C SER A 140 -19.87 -20.22 5.05
N ARG A 141 -19.04 -20.55 4.05
CA ARG A 141 -19.48 -20.67 2.65
C ARG A 141 -20.39 -21.89 2.42
N ASP A 142 -20.33 -22.88 3.30
CA ASP A 142 -21.19 -24.07 3.26
C ASP A 142 -22.58 -23.82 3.87
N ASP A 143 -22.78 -22.66 4.53
CA ASP A 143 -24.03 -22.35 5.22
C ASP A 143 -25.17 -21.91 4.28
N PHE A 144 -24.99 -21.97 2.96
CA PHE A 144 -25.94 -21.53 1.95
C PHE A 144 -26.63 -22.74 1.28
N PRO A 145 -27.82 -23.15 1.74
CA PRO A 145 -28.46 -24.37 1.23
C PRO A 145 -28.75 -24.27 -0.26
N GLY A 146 -28.32 -25.25 -1.05
CA GLY A 146 -28.54 -25.25 -2.51
C GLY A 146 -27.57 -24.37 -3.31
N VAL A 147 -26.56 -23.76 -2.67
CA VAL A 147 -25.43 -23.10 -3.35
C VAL A 147 -24.15 -23.71 -2.81
N SER A 148 -23.30 -24.26 -3.68
CA SER A 148 -22.04 -24.85 -3.21
C SER A 148 -21.08 -23.79 -2.65
N ALA A 149 -20.27 -24.15 -1.65
CA ALA A 149 -19.23 -23.24 -1.15
C ALA A 149 -18.26 -22.77 -2.24
N LYS A 150 -18.03 -23.60 -3.26
CA LYS A 150 -17.26 -23.22 -4.45
C LYS A 150 -17.97 -22.12 -5.24
N ALA A 151 -19.29 -22.21 -5.45
CA ALA A 151 -20.06 -21.17 -6.11
C ALA A 151 -20.05 -19.86 -5.30
N ILE A 152 -20.26 -19.92 -3.98
CA ILE A 152 -20.14 -18.74 -3.10
C ILE A 152 -18.74 -18.14 -3.20
N ALA A 153 -17.68 -18.95 -3.15
CA ALA A 153 -16.31 -18.48 -3.28
C ALA A 153 -16.05 -17.77 -4.61
N ARG A 154 -16.59 -18.26 -5.73
CA ARG A 154 -16.45 -17.61 -7.04
C ARG A 154 -17.16 -16.27 -7.11
N ILE A 155 -18.38 -16.19 -6.54
CA ILE A 155 -19.13 -14.93 -6.45
C ILE A 155 -18.36 -13.91 -5.60
N GLU A 156 -17.87 -14.31 -4.41
CA GLU A 156 -17.08 -13.45 -3.54
C GLU A 156 -15.74 -12.99 -4.13
N ARG A 157 -15.23 -13.70 -5.14
CA ARG A 157 -14.01 -13.33 -5.89
C ARG A 157 -14.32 -12.46 -7.12
N GLY A 158 -15.58 -12.15 -7.39
CA GLY A 158 -15.98 -11.38 -8.58
C GLY A 158 -15.86 -12.15 -9.89
N GLU A 159 -15.65 -13.47 -9.86
CA GLU A 159 -15.54 -14.31 -11.07
C GLU A 159 -16.89 -14.58 -11.75
N VAL A 160 -17.98 -14.10 -11.15
CA VAL A 160 -19.34 -14.28 -11.64
C VAL A 160 -19.96 -12.88 -11.74
N GLU A 161 -19.99 -12.32 -12.96
CA GLU A 161 -20.54 -10.99 -13.20
C GLU A 161 -22.02 -10.87 -12.80
N LYS A 162 -22.82 -11.90 -13.08
CA LYS A 162 -24.26 -11.92 -12.76
C LYS A 162 -24.70 -13.31 -12.26
N PRO A 163 -24.76 -13.53 -10.94
CA PRO A 163 -25.31 -14.76 -10.40
C PRO A 163 -26.79 -14.91 -10.78
N HIS A 164 -27.25 -16.15 -10.98
CA HIS A 164 -28.65 -16.40 -11.30
C HIS A 164 -29.57 -15.86 -10.19
N ALA A 165 -30.74 -15.31 -10.57
CA ALA A 165 -31.71 -14.73 -9.63
C ALA A 165 -32.18 -15.72 -8.54
N ARG A 166 -32.16 -17.03 -8.82
CA ARG A 166 -32.44 -18.07 -7.81
C ARG A 166 -31.33 -18.14 -6.76
N THR A 167 -30.07 -18.12 -7.19
CA THR A 167 -28.89 -18.11 -6.31
C THR A 167 -28.87 -16.86 -5.44
N LEU A 168 -29.17 -15.69 -6.00
CA LEU A 168 -29.25 -14.43 -5.25
C LEU A 168 -30.33 -14.47 -4.16
N ARG A 169 -31.51 -15.03 -4.47
CA ARG A 169 -32.59 -15.21 -3.47
C ARG A 169 -32.16 -16.12 -2.33
N THR A 170 -31.58 -17.27 -2.63
CA THR A 170 -31.08 -18.20 -1.60
C THR A 170 -30.02 -17.56 -0.70
N ILE A 171 -29.12 -16.76 -1.29
CA ILE A 171 -28.11 -16.00 -0.54
C ILE A 171 -28.78 -14.95 0.37
N ALA A 172 -29.69 -14.16 -0.18
CA ALA A 172 -30.42 -13.11 0.53
C ALA A 172 -31.28 -13.65 1.69
N GLU A 173 -32.01 -14.74 1.45
CA GLU A 173 -32.80 -15.45 2.46
C GLU A 173 -31.92 -15.92 3.62
N ARG A 174 -30.78 -16.55 3.32
CA ARG A 174 -29.85 -17.03 4.34
C ARG A 174 -29.20 -15.90 5.14
N LEU A 175 -28.94 -14.78 4.47
CA LEU A 175 -28.40 -13.56 5.07
C LEU A 175 -29.48 -12.71 5.75
N ARG A 176 -30.76 -13.02 5.59
CA ARG A 176 -31.90 -12.25 6.13
C ARG A 176 -31.85 -10.77 5.74
N VAL A 177 -31.53 -10.50 4.48
CA VAL A 177 -31.55 -9.16 3.86
C VAL A 177 -32.18 -9.28 2.47
N SER A 178 -32.58 -8.16 1.85
CA SER A 178 -32.91 -8.17 0.42
C SER A 178 -31.64 -8.24 -0.43
N VAL A 179 -31.77 -8.64 -1.69
CA VAL A 179 -30.63 -8.68 -2.63
C VAL A 179 -30.01 -7.29 -2.78
N ASP A 180 -30.82 -6.26 -2.96
CA ASP A 180 -30.37 -4.87 -3.14
C ASP A 180 -29.67 -4.32 -1.88
N ALA A 181 -30.08 -4.77 -0.69
CA ALA A 181 -29.44 -4.36 0.55
C ALA A 181 -28.03 -4.94 0.70
N ILE A 182 -27.69 -6.05 0.03
CA ILE A 182 -26.35 -6.65 0.14
C ILE A 182 -25.27 -5.66 -0.30
N GLU A 183 -25.49 -4.86 -1.35
CA GLU A 183 -24.50 -3.92 -1.89
C GLU A 183 -24.18 -2.76 -0.93
N SER A 184 -25.09 -2.49 0.02
CA SER A 184 -24.92 -1.41 1.00
C SER A 184 -24.03 -1.76 2.21
N TYR A 185 -23.60 -3.02 2.33
CA TYR A 185 -22.71 -3.50 3.41
C TYR A 185 -21.25 -3.48 3.04
#